data_AF-A0A840V131-F1
#
_entry.id   AF-A0A840V131-F1
#
_cell.length_a   1.000
_cell.length_b   1.000
_cell.length_c   1.000
_cell.angle_alpha   90.00
_cell.angle_beta   90.00
_cell.angle_gamma   90.00
#
_symmetry.space_group_name_H-M   'P 1'
#
loop_
_entity.id
_entity.type
_entity.pdbx_description
1 polymer ?
#
loop_
_entity_poly.entity_id
_entity_poly.type
_entity_poly.pdbx_seq_one_letter_code
_entity_poly.pdbx_strand_id
1 'polypeptide(L)'
;MKPAKSKLIPSLVLLFVLATCGMLGRWITSLRSNNELLDSSNTRPNSTETDDSKVVKRLSTASRDRDLDRNLFRLLSIVGSIREQGEFRLPVARDLQAALDEIPIDQLLALLDRLDSKGLPSQHHQQLIDFIFGSLSRRDPALALNTYQGRKHPSAKAHQHRMAICLRSWSQRDPQAALEWFQAKQAEGSVLLSDETTTVDCTTVLKSILVQRFAAEDPTTAIELWSSMSQADQATCLKDDWFSRVSPDHQVAIANFLREQSDHDPDLLATAASLRLRQGDLNDLHGFLDLLAPSAEERAAMVSEALRVRIQDTHELRINLPEAREWIMTQSPEQAAALTGTTLAQMLEWRDFAEMSEAALRYDAHDPTQPTLTSFLLQAPETQRTEILHWASRLTDAAAREKIVARISTPTRTGAAN
;
A
#
# COMPACT_ATOMS: atom_id res chain seq x y z
N MET A 1 -30.83 -24.93 -28.81
CA MET A 1 -31.66 -24.19 -27.84
C MET A 1 -30.92 -22.93 -27.46
N LYS A 2 -31.47 -21.73 -27.73
CA LYS A 2 -30.85 -20.43 -27.40
C LYS A 2 -31.26 -20.02 -25.98
N PRO A 3 -30.33 -19.58 -25.10
CA PRO A 3 -30.70 -19.12 -23.76
C PRO A 3 -31.43 -17.78 -23.85
N ALA A 4 -32.59 -17.71 -23.17
CA ALA A 4 -33.36 -16.50 -23.03
C ALA A 4 -32.59 -15.47 -22.18
N LYS A 5 -32.21 -14.35 -22.78
CA LYS A 5 -31.60 -13.21 -22.08
C LYS A 5 -32.64 -12.59 -21.15
N SER A 6 -32.46 -12.72 -19.84
CA SER A 6 -33.32 -12.10 -18.83
C SER A 6 -33.10 -10.58 -18.81
N LYS A 7 -34.09 -9.82 -19.26
CA LYS A 7 -34.11 -8.33 -19.25
C LYS A 7 -34.70 -7.73 -17.95
N LEU A 8 -34.67 -8.46 -16.84
CA LEU A 8 -35.40 -8.10 -15.60
C LEU A 8 -34.58 -7.40 -14.51
N ILE A 9 -33.28 -7.18 -14.73
CA ILE A 9 -32.37 -6.62 -13.72
C ILE A 9 -32.49 -5.08 -13.53
N PRO A 10 -32.78 -4.24 -14.55
CA PRO A 10 -32.76 -2.78 -14.37
C PRO A 10 -33.85 -2.23 -13.42
N SER A 11 -35.04 -2.83 -13.45
CA SER A 11 -36.20 -2.32 -12.68
C SER A 11 -36.09 -2.60 -11.18
N LEU A 12 -35.44 -3.70 -10.80
CA LEU A 12 -35.19 -4.07 -9.40
C LEU A 12 -34.13 -3.17 -8.75
N VAL A 13 -33.10 -2.80 -9.50
CA VAL A 13 -32.07 -1.84 -9.03
C VAL A 13 -32.69 -0.45 -8.82
N LEU A 14 -33.55 0.01 -9.73
CA LEU A 14 -34.24 1.30 -9.62
C LEU A 14 -35.16 1.34 -8.39
N LEU A 15 -35.92 0.27 -8.13
CA LEU A 15 -36.80 0.17 -6.95
C LEU A 15 -36.00 0.16 -5.64
N PHE A 16 -34.86 -0.51 -5.60
CA PHE A 16 -33.98 -0.53 -4.43
C PHE A 16 -33.36 0.86 -4.15
N VAL A 17 -32.94 1.57 -5.20
CA VAL A 17 -32.43 2.95 -5.09
C VAL A 17 -33.52 3.91 -4.61
N LEU A 18 -34.75 3.81 -5.13
CA LEU A 18 -35.87 4.64 -4.69
C LEU A 18 -36.30 4.35 -3.24
N ALA A 19 -36.31 3.08 -2.83
CA ALA A 19 -36.62 2.67 -1.46
C ALA A 19 -35.57 3.16 -0.45
N THR A 20 -34.28 3.06 -0.79
CA THR A 20 -33.18 3.53 0.07
C THR A 20 -33.12 5.06 0.15
N CYS A 21 -33.35 5.78 -0.95
CA CYS A 21 -33.50 7.24 -0.94
C CYS A 21 -34.70 7.70 -0.11
N GLY A 22 -35.84 7.00 -0.21
CA GLY A 22 -37.05 7.30 0.58
C GLY A 22 -36.85 7.08 2.08
N MET A 23 -36.12 6.05 2.48
CA MET A 23 -35.78 5.79 3.89
C MET A 23 -34.82 6.86 4.44
N LEU A 24 -33.78 7.24 3.69
CA LEU A 24 -32.87 8.32 4.11
C LEU A 24 -33.61 9.67 4.19
N GLY A 25 -34.45 9.98 3.21
CA GLY A 25 -35.24 11.20 3.17
C GLY A 25 -36.19 11.29 4.37
N ARG A 26 -36.98 10.24 4.63
CA ARG A 26 -37.87 10.18 5.81
C ARG A 26 -37.09 10.31 7.11
N TRP A 27 -35.89 9.76 7.18
CA TRP A 27 -35.05 9.82 8.36
C TRP A 27 -34.46 11.22 8.58
N ILE A 28 -33.94 11.86 7.53
CA ILE A 28 -33.50 13.27 7.56
C ILE A 28 -34.67 14.18 7.96
N THR A 29 -35.86 13.96 7.41
CA THR A 29 -37.06 14.74 7.76
C THR A 29 -37.49 14.48 9.20
N SER A 30 -37.43 13.24 9.69
CA SER A 30 -37.73 12.91 11.10
C SER A 30 -36.73 13.56 12.05
N LEU A 31 -35.44 13.61 11.70
CA LEU A 31 -34.44 14.30 12.50
C LEU A 31 -34.58 15.82 12.44
N ARG A 32 -34.94 16.38 11.28
CA ARG A 32 -35.24 17.80 11.13
C ARG A 32 -36.46 18.18 11.98
N SER A 33 -37.52 17.39 11.93
CA SER A 33 -38.71 17.59 12.77
C SER A 33 -38.40 17.47 14.25
N ASN A 34 -37.57 16.50 14.66
CA ASN A 34 -37.11 16.41 16.04
C ASN A 34 -36.25 17.63 16.43
N ASN A 35 -35.35 18.11 15.58
CA ASN A 35 -34.58 19.34 15.85
C ASN A 35 -35.45 20.59 15.93
N GLU A 36 -36.47 20.74 15.08
CA GLU A 36 -37.43 21.86 15.13
C GLU A 36 -38.30 21.81 16.41
N LEU A 37 -38.70 20.61 16.84
CA LEU A 37 -39.36 20.41 18.13
C LEU A 37 -38.42 20.71 19.31
N LEU A 38 -37.11 20.50 19.14
CA LEU A 38 -36.10 20.76 20.15
C LEU A 38 -35.81 22.27 20.30
N ASP A 39 -35.69 23.01 19.19
CA ASP A 39 -35.54 24.47 19.22
C ASP A 39 -36.77 25.15 19.84
N SER A 40 -37.96 24.60 19.63
CA SER A 40 -39.19 25.11 20.26
C SER A 40 -39.36 24.70 21.72
N SER A 41 -38.61 23.71 22.24
CA SER A 41 -38.65 23.30 23.66
C SER A 41 -37.72 24.08 24.59
N ASN A 42 -36.75 24.82 24.04
CA ASN A 42 -35.83 25.66 24.83
C ASN A 42 -36.50 26.97 25.35
N THR A 43 -37.74 27.26 24.96
CA THR A 43 -38.58 28.26 25.64
C THR A 43 -39.10 27.68 26.98
N ARG A 44 -38.35 27.96 28.04
CA ARG A 44 -38.55 27.52 29.45
C ARG A 44 -40.02 27.61 29.95
N PRO A 45 -40.55 26.53 30.54
CA PRO A 45 -41.57 26.61 31.58
C PRO A 45 -40.92 26.62 32.97
N ASN A 46 -41.33 27.55 33.83
CA ASN A 46 -41.03 27.56 35.27
C ASN A 46 -41.77 26.39 35.94
N SER A 47 -41.05 25.43 36.54
CA SER A 47 -41.67 24.48 37.46
C SER A 47 -40.76 24.17 38.66
N THR A 48 -41.44 24.00 39.79
CA THR A 48 -40.96 23.97 41.17
C THR A 48 -40.49 22.58 41.61
N GLU A 49 -39.38 22.59 42.35
CA GLU A 49 -38.77 21.57 43.23
C GLU A 49 -39.50 20.23 43.39
N THR A 50 -38.91 19.15 42.85
CA THR A 50 -39.01 17.79 43.41
C THR A 50 -37.81 16.93 42.98
N ASP A 51 -37.13 16.33 43.96
CA ASP A 51 -36.09 15.28 43.87
C ASP A 51 -34.96 15.53 42.83
N ASP A 52 -34.16 16.57 43.08
CA ASP A 52 -33.10 17.10 42.21
C ASP A 52 -32.09 16.08 41.67
N SER A 53 -31.75 15.03 42.43
CA SER A 53 -30.67 14.11 42.01
C SER A 53 -31.06 13.20 40.83
N LYS A 54 -32.33 12.77 40.77
CA LYS A 54 -32.84 11.93 39.67
C LYS A 54 -33.22 12.77 38.46
N VAL A 55 -33.73 13.98 38.71
CA VAL A 55 -34.06 14.95 37.65
C VAL A 55 -32.80 15.42 36.94
N VAL A 56 -31.73 15.77 37.68
CA VAL A 56 -30.44 16.16 37.09
C VAL A 56 -29.83 15.02 36.26
N LYS A 57 -29.84 13.77 36.75
CA LYS A 57 -29.37 12.61 35.95
C LYS A 57 -30.19 12.38 34.69
N ARG A 58 -31.52 12.50 34.75
CA ARG A 58 -32.40 12.36 33.57
C ARG A 58 -32.19 13.49 32.58
N LEU A 59 -32.06 14.74 33.05
CA LEU A 59 -31.79 15.90 32.22
C LEU A 59 -30.39 15.83 31.57
N SER A 60 -29.37 15.33 32.29
CA SER A 60 -28.03 15.14 31.72
C SER A 60 -28.02 14.08 30.63
N THR A 61 -28.73 12.95 30.81
CA THR A 61 -28.84 11.92 29.78
C THR A 61 -29.62 12.44 28.57
N ALA A 62 -30.75 13.12 28.79
CA ALA A 62 -31.55 13.71 27.71
C ALA A 62 -30.80 14.83 26.97
N SER A 63 -29.94 15.61 27.64
CA SER A 63 -29.08 16.58 26.98
C SER A 63 -28.03 15.90 26.10
N ARG A 64 -27.38 14.85 26.62
CA ARG A 64 -26.37 14.09 25.88
C ARG A 64 -26.94 13.41 24.65
N ASP A 65 -28.11 12.79 24.75
CA ASP A 65 -28.79 12.17 23.61
C ASP A 65 -29.16 13.20 22.54
N ARG A 66 -29.58 14.40 22.96
CA ARG A 66 -29.87 15.51 22.03
C ARG A 66 -28.63 15.97 21.27
N ASP A 67 -27.50 16.13 21.97
CA ASP A 67 -26.25 16.51 21.32
C ASP A 67 -25.76 15.45 20.32
N LEU A 68 -25.90 14.16 20.67
CA LEU A 68 -25.58 13.05 19.79
C LEU A 68 -26.45 13.03 18.52
N ASP A 69 -27.77 13.16 18.66
CA ASP A 69 -28.67 13.18 17.50
C ASP A 69 -28.42 14.42 16.62
N ARG A 70 -28.11 15.59 17.19
CA ARG A 70 -27.71 16.80 16.45
C ARG A 70 -26.41 16.59 15.67
N ASN A 71 -25.39 16.02 16.31
CA ASN A 71 -24.11 15.73 15.67
C ASN A 71 -24.27 14.70 14.55
N LEU A 72 -25.02 13.62 14.80
CA LEU A 72 -25.32 12.60 13.80
C LEU A 72 -26.05 13.20 12.59
N PHE A 73 -27.04 14.08 12.83
CA PHE A 73 -27.75 14.79 11.76
C PHE A 73 -26.79 15.66 10.93
N ARG A 74 -25.92 16.44 11.59
CA ARG A 74 -24.91 17.28 10.91
C ARG A 74 -24.03 16.42 10.01
N LEU A 75 -23.48 15.32 10.52
CA LEU A 75 -22.63 14.41 9.73
C LEU A 75 -23.38 13.80 8.53
N LEU A 76 -24.62 13.35 8.74
CA LEU A 76 -25.43 12.75 7.68
C LEU A 76 -25.89 13.76 6.63
N SER A 77 -26.10 15.03 7.01
CA SER A 77 -26.37 16.10 6.05
C SER A 77 -25.16 16.36 5.13
N ILE A 78 -23.95 16.34 5.68
CA ILE A 78 -22.71 16.50 4.92
C ILE A 78 -22.53 15.32 3.96
N VAL A 79 -22.67 14.08 4.45
CA VAL A 79 -22.56 12.87 3.61
C VAL A 79 -23.67 12.81 2.54
N GLY A 80 -24.89 13.27 2.86
CA GLY A 80 -25.98 13.37 1.88
C GLY A 80 -25.65 14.31 0.72
N SER A 81 -25.00 15.44 1.00
CA SER A 81 -24.61 16.43 -0.03
C SER A 81 -23.60 15.89 -1.04
N ILE A 82 -22.73 14.95 -0.64
CA ILE A 82 -21.77 14.28 -1.52
C ILE A 82 -22.50 13.53 -2.65
N ARG A 83 -23.63 12.91 -2.33
CA ARG A 83 -24.38 12.08 -3.28
C ARG A 83 -25.14 12.91 -4.30
N GLU A 84 -25.74 14.02 -3.88
CA GLU A 84 -26.47 14.92 -4.77
C GLU A 84 -25.56 15.49 -5.87
N GLN A 85 -24.27 15.65 -5.57
CA GLN A 85 -23.28 16.18 -6.51
C GLN A 85 -22.57 15.10 -7.34
N GLY A 86 -22.84 13.81 -7.10
CA GLY A 86 -22.31 12.69 -7.88
C GLY A 86 -20.81 12.39 -7.72
N GLU A 87 -20.05 13.25 -7.04
CA GLU A 87 -18.60 13.11 -6.84
C GLU A 87 -18.17 13.45 -5.41
N PHE A 88 -17.22 12.67 -4.89
CA PHE A 88 -16.57 12.95 -3.63
C PHE A 88 -15.60 14.13 -3.78
N ARG A 89 -16.05 15.32 -3.39
CA ARG A 89 -15.26 16.55 -3.50
C ARG A 89 -14.41 16.80 -2.25
N LEU A 90 -13.15 17.16 -2.44
CA LEU A 90 -12.20 17.48 -1.36
C LEU A 90 -12.72 18.52 -0.34
N PRO A 91 -13.44 19.59 -0.73
CA PRO A 91 -14.02 20.52 0.25
C PRO A 91 -15.01 19.86 1.21
N VAL A 92 -15.90 19.01 0.71
CA VAL A 92 -16.91 18.34 1.56
C VAL A 92 -16.25 17.35 2.53
N ALA A 93 -15.21 16.65 2.08
CA ALA A 93 -14.39 15.81 2.94
C ALA A 93 -13.73 16.60 4.07
N ARG A 94 -13.24 17.81 3.76
CA ARG A 94 -12.63 18.72 4.74
C ARG A 94 -13.67 19.23 5.74
N ASP A 95 -14.86 19.61 5.29
CA ASP A 95 -15.93 20.10 6.16
C ASP A 95 -16.43 19.00 7.10
N LEU A 96 -16.59 17.78 6.59
CA LEU A 96 -16.91 16.60 7.40
C LEU A 96 -15.82 16.35 8.43
N GLN A 97 -14.55 16.47 8.02
CA GLN A 97 -13.44 16.23 8.91
C GLN A 97 -13.36 17.27 10.03
N ALA A 98 -13.54 18.55 9.71
CA ALA A 98 -13.60 19.63 10.69
C ALA A 98 -14.75 19.42 11.69
N ALA A 99 -15.93 19.05 11.19
CA ALA A 99 -17.08 18.75 12.05
C ALA A 99 -16.81 17.59 13.02
N LEU A 100 -16.09 16.54 12.58
CA LEU A 100 -15.73 15.42 13.44
C LEU A 100 -14.69 15.78 14.50
N ASP A 101 -13.74 16.65 14.15
CA ASP A 101 -12.68 17.06 15.07
C ASP A 101 -13.23 17.99 16.20
N GLU A 102 -14.36 18.66 15.97
CA GLU A 102 -15.11 19.42 16.99
C GLU A 102 -15.85 18.54 18.00
N ILE A 103 -16.21 17.30 17.64
CA ILE A 103 -17.00 16.40 18.49
C ILE A 103 -16.09 15.76 19.55
N PRO A 104 -16.43 15.77 20.86
CA PRO A 104 -15.67 15.07 21.89
C PRO A 104 -15.51 13.56 21.62
N ILE A 105 -14.40 12.95 22.06
CA ILE A 105 -14.09 11.53 21.80
C ILE A 105 -15.20 10.59 22.31
N ASP A 106 -15.71 10.83 23.52
CA ASP A 106 -16.78 10.02 24.11
C ASP A 106 -18.08 10.09 23.29
N GLN A 107 -18.35 11.24 22.67
CA GLN A 107 -19.48 11.41 21.77
C GLN A 107 -19.24 10.71 20.42
N LEU A 108 -18.01 10.70 19.90
CA LEU A 108 -17.67 9.93 18.71
C LEU A 108 -17.89 8.42 18.93
N LEU A 109 -17.51 7.89 20.10
CA LEU A 109 -17.79 6.49 20.45
C LEU A 109 -19.29 6.21 20.53
N ALA A 110 -20.04 7.07 21.22
CA ALA A 110 -21.49 6.93 21.31
C ALA A 110 -22.19 7.06 19.94
N LEU A 111 -21.66 7.90 19.03
CA LEU A 111 -22.12 7.98 17.64
C LEU A 111 -21.90 6.68 16.89
N LEU A 112 -20.75 6.02 17.07
CA LEU A 112 -20.49 4.72 16.48
C LEU A 112 -21.49 3.66 16.97
N ASP A 113 -21.75 3.58 18.28
CA ASP A 113 -22.74 2.64 18.84
C ASP A 113 -24.15 2.94 18.32
N ARG A 114 -24.47 4.23 18.18
CA ARG A 114 -25.74 4.68 17.61
C ARG A 114 -25.85 4.27 16.15
N LEU A 115 -24.80 4.42 15.34
CA LEU A 115 -24.79 4.01 13.93
C LEU A 115 -25.09 2.52 13.79
N ASP A 116 -24.45 1.66 14.58
CA ASP A 116 -24.69 0.20 14.51
C ASP A 116 -26.15 -0.18 14.86
N SER A 117 -26.79 0.60 15.74
CA SER A 117 -28.20 0.38 16.13
C SER A 117 -29.21 0.84 15.07
N LYS A 118 -28.80 1.75 14.19
CA LYS A 118 -29.68 2.34 13.17
C LYS A 118 -29.43 1.58 11.88
N GLY A 119 -30.43 0.85 11.38
CA GLY A 119 -30.36 0.11 10.10
C GLY A 119 -30.20 1.02 8.87
N LEU A 120 -29.14 1.82 8.83
CA LEU A 120 -28.76 2.66 7.71
C LEU A 120 -28.34 1.78 6.54
N PRO A 121 -28.51 2.25 5.29
CA PRO A 121 -27.94 1.57 4.13
C PRO A 121 -26.43 1.35 4.33
N SER A 122 -25.96 0.14 4.04
CA SER A 122 -24.60 -0.33 4.35
C SER A 122 -23.49 0.62 3.87
N GLN A 123 -23.67 1.25 2.71
CA GLN A 123 -22.69 2.17 2.15
C GLN A 123 -22.53 3.46 2.97
N HIS A 124 -23.63 4.12 3.36
CA HIS A 124 -23.59 5.35 4.16
C HIS A 124 -23.11 5.07 5.58
N HIS A 125 -23.55 3.94 6.12
CA HIS A 125 -23.10 3.45 7.40
C HIS A 125 -21.57 3.29 7.42
N GLN A 126 -21.01 2.58 6.44
CA GLN A 126 -19.58 2.35 6.37
C GLN A 126 -18.78 3.64 6.18
N GLN A 127 -19.22 4.54 5.30
CA GLN A 127 -18.54 5.81 5.08
C GLN A 127 -18.43 6.64 6.36
N LEU A 128 -19.52 6.76 7.13
CA LEU A 128 -19.50 7.51 8.39
C LEU A 128 -18.61 6.85 9.44
N ILE A 129 -18.69 5.52 9.57
CA ILE A 129 -17.78 4.75 10.43
C ILE A 129 -16.34 5.05 10.05
N ASP A 130 -16.01 5.04 8.76
CA ASP A 130 -14.66 5.29 8.26
C ASP A 130 -14.16 6.70 8.63
N PHE A 131 -15.00 7.73 8.49
CA PHE A 131 -14.63 9.09 8.89
C PHE A 131 -14.48 9.24 10.40
N ILE A 132 -15.37 8.65 11.20
CA ILE A 132 -15.29 8.69 12.65
C ILE A 132 -14.02 7.99 13.12
N PHE A 133 -13.71 6.78 12.62
CA PHE A 133 -12.46 6.10 12.93
C PHE A 133 -11.22 6.85 12.43
N GLY A 134 -11.32 7.54 11.29
CA GLY A 134 -10.26 8.43 10.83
C GLY A 134 -9.97 9.55 11.85
N SER A 135 -11.01 10.20 12.40
CA SER A 135 -10.85 11.21 13.45
C SER A 135 -10.33 10.61 14.76
N LEU A 136 -10.89 9.47 15.21
CA LEU A 136 -10.42 8.77 16.40
C LEU A 136 -8.94 8.37 16.28
N SER A 137 -8.52 7.78 15.15
CA SER A 137 -7.13 7.38 14.92
C SER A 137 -6.17 8.55 15.07
N ARG A 138 -6.56 9.74 14.59
CA ARG A 138 -5.75 10.95 14.72
C ARG A 138 -5.88 11.63 16.08
N ARG A 139 -6.74 11.20 16.99
CA ARG A 139 -6.89 11.86 18.30
C ARG A 139 -6.39 10.95 19.40
N ASP A 140 -6.87 9.71 19.40
CA ASP A 140 -6.50 8.65 20.31
C ASP A 140 -6.42 7.31 19.51
N PRO A 141 -5.29 7.02 18.87
CA PRO A 141 -5.16 5.83 18.03
C PRO A 141 -5.22 4.53 18.83
N ALA A 142 -4.84 4.55 20.10
CA ALA A 142 -4.94 3.39 21.00
C ALA A 142 -6.41 3.03 21.25
N LEU A 143 -7.22 4.04 21.61
CA LEU A 143 -8.66 3.86 21.78
C LEU A 143 -9.34 3.46 20.47
N ALA A 144 -8.97 4.10 19.36
CA ALA A 144 -9.51 3.79 18.03
C ALA A 144 -9.28 2.31 17.68
N LEU A 145 -8.05 1.83 17.84
CA LEU A 145 -7.67 0.46 17.50
C LEU A 145 -8.38 -0.58 18.39
N ASN A 146 -8.45 -0.35 19.70
CA ASN A 146 -9.18 -1.24 20.63
C ASN A 146 -10.69 -1.25 20.35
N THR A 147 -11.26 -0.08 20.06
CA THR A 147 -12.69 0.03 19.71
C THR A 147 -12.97 -0.72 18.40
N TYR A 148 -12.10 -0.58 17.42
CA TYR A 148 -12.25 -1.18 16.10
C TYR A 148 -12.19 -2.72 16.15
N GLN A 149 -11.27 -3.28 16.94
CA GLN A 149 -11.09 -4.72 17.14
C GLN A 149 -12.36 -5.40 17.66
N GLY A 150 -13.09 -4.76 18.58
CA GLY A 150 -14.30 -5.34 19.20
C GLY A 150 -15.57 -5.24 18.35
N ARG A 151 -15.51 -4.62 17.17
CA ARG A 151 -16.70 -4.32 16.35
C ARG A 151 -16.90 -5.32 15.21
N LYS A 152 -18.14 -5.42 14.72
CA LYS A 152 -18.48 -6.18 13.50
C LYS A 152 -18.17 -5.33 12.27
N HIS A 153 -17.65 -5.97 11.23
CA HIS A 153 -17.26 -5.29 9.99
C HIS A 153 -17.84 -6.00 8.77
N PRO A 154 -18.11 -5.27 7.68
CA PRO A 154 -18.72 -5.84 6.48
C PRO A 154 -17.80 -6.80 5.73
N SER A 155 -16.49 -6.73 5.95
CA SER A 155 -15.51 -7.70 5.42
C SER A 155 -14.23 -7.70 6.25
N ALA A 156 -13.58 -8.86 6.33
CA ALA A 156 -12.29 -8.98 6.98
C ALA A 156 -11.18 -8.10 6.33
N LYS A 157 -11.22 -7.87 5.01
CA LYS A 157 -10.26 -6.98 4.33
C LYS A 157 -10.43 -5.51 4.73
N ALA A 158 -11.67 -5.02 4.81
CA ALA A 158 -11.94 -3.66 5.29
C ALA A 158 -11.45 -3.51 6.74
N HIS A 159 -11.64 -4.56 7.55
CA HIS A 159 -11.18 -4.58 8.92
C HIS A 159 -9.65 -4.47 9.00
N GLN A 160 -8.92 -5.35 8.31
CA GLN A 160 -7.45 -5.34 8.25
C GLN A 160 -6.90 -3.96 7.85
N HIS A 161 -7.46 -3.36 6.80
CA HIS A 161 -7.03 -2.06 6.31
C HIS A 161 -7.19 -0.95 7.36
N ARG A 162 -8.26 -0.99 8.16
CA ARG A 162 -8.56 0.02 9.17
C ARG A 162 -7.73 -0.15 10.43
N MET A 163 -7.50 -1.39 10.88
CA MET A 163 -6.51 -1.67 11.92
C MET A 163 -5.12 -1.18 11.52
N ALA A 164 -4.72 -1.43 10.28
CA ALA A 164 -3.46 -0.93 9.72
C ALA A 164 -3.37 0.61 9.79
N ILE A 165 -4.43 1.33 9.45
CA ILE A 165 -4.46 2.80 9.58
C ILE A 165 -4.30 3.24 11.04
N CYS A 166 -5.06 2.64 11.96
CA CYS A 166 -5.01 3.00 13.38
C CYS A 166 -3.63 2.71 13.98
N LEU A 167 -3.08 1.52 13.73
CA LEU A 167 -1.76 1.12 14.23
C LEU A 167 -0.66 2.00 13.64
N ARG A 168 -0.72 2.34 12.35
CA ARG A 168 0.23 3.27 11.73
C ARG A 168 0.17 4.66 12.39
N SER A 169 -1.04 5.16 12.65
CA SER A 169 -1.21 6.45 13.35
C SER A 169 -0.71 6.39 14.80
N TRP A 170 -0.86 5.23 15.47
CA TRP A 170 -0.33 5.03 16.81
C TRP A 170 1.19 4.98 16.79
N SER A 171 1.76 4.14 15.94
CA SER A 171 3.21 3.91 15.90
C SER A 171 3.98 5.17 15.53
N GLN A 172 3.39 6.07 14.75
CA GLN A 172 3.91 7.42 14.48
C GLN A 172 4.03 8.32 15.72
N ARG A 173 3.20 8.11 16.75
CA ARG A 173 3.20 8.90 17.99
C ARG A 173 3.99 8.25 19.10
N ASP A 174 3.78 6.95 19.27
CA ASP A 174 4.37 6.14 20.33
C ASP A 174 4.63 4.74 19.75
N PRO A 175 5.79 4.53 19.09
CA PRO A 175 6.11 3.26 18.45
C PRO A 175 6.22 2.12 19.47
N GLN A 176 6.70 2.40 20.69
CA GLN A 176 6.87 1.40 21.73
C GLN A 176 5.53 0.92 22.29
N ALA A 177 4.62 1.83 22.64
CA ALA A 177 3.29 1.44 23.12
C ALA A 177 2.48 0.69 22.04
N ALA A 178 2.63 1.08 20.76
CA ALA A 178 2.00 0.36 19.64
C ALA A 178 2.56 -1.07 19.49
N LEU A 179 3.86 -1.25 19.69
CA LEU A 179 4.51 -2.56 19.67
C LEU A 179 4.04 -3.44 20.84
N GLU A 180 4.03 -2.90 22.06
CA GLU A 180 3.56 -3.61 23.26
C GLU A 180 2.11 -4.07 23.11
N TRP A 181 1.25 -3.19 22.57
CA TRP A 181 -0.13 -3.54 22.24
C TRP A 181 -0.19 -4.69 21.22
N PHE A 182 0.60 -4.63 20.14
CA PHE A 182 0.61 -5.67 19.12
C PHE A 182 1.07 -7.02 19.69
N GLN A 183 2.13 -7.03 20.50
CA GLN A 183 2.65 -8.22 21.15
C GLN A 183 1.62 -8.82 22.12
N ALA A 184 0.93 -7.99 22.91
CA ALA A 184 -0.14 -8.43 23.78
C ALA A 184 -1.28 -9.09 22.98
N LYS A 185 -1.70 -8.49 21.86
CA LYS A 185 -2.73 -9.09 20.99
C LYS A 185 -2.30 -10.36 20.31
N GLN A 186 -1.03 -10.47 19.94
CA GLN A 186 -0.48 -11.70 19.37
C GLN A 186 -0.48 -12.83 20.42
N ALA A 187 -0.09 -12.55 21.66
CA ALA A 187 -0.14 -13.51 22.76
C ALA A 187 -1.57 -13.97 23.11
N GLU A 188 -2.55 -13.08 22.98
CA GLU A 188 -3.98 -13.38 23.13
C GLU A 188 -4.56 -14.18 21.95
N GLY A 189 -3.82 -14.35 20.84
CA GLY A 189 -4.36 -14.92 19.59
C GLY A 189 -5.40 -14.03 18.89
N SER A 190 -5.57 -12.78 19.34
CA SER A 190 -6.64 -11.86 18.92
C SER A 190 -6.27 -11.01 17.69
N VAL A 191 -5.19 -11.34 17.00
CA VAL A 191 -4.77 -10.71 15.72
C VAL A 191 -5.39 -11.42 14.51
N LEU A 192 -6.02 -12.58 14.75
CA LEU A 192 -6.83 -13.29 13.76
C LEU A 192 -8.22 -12.65 13.73
N LEU A 193 -8.58 -12.09 12.58
CA LEU A 193 -9.94 -11.62 12.34
C LEU A 193 -10.73 -12.72 11.66
N SER A 194 -11.74 -13.25 12.32
CA SER A 194 -12.69 -14.17 11.70
C SER A 194 -14.02 -13.46 11.48
N ASP A 195 -14.48 -13.40 10.23
CA ASP A 195 -15.89 -13.22 9.92
C ASP A 195 -16.58 -14.58 9.65
N GLU A 196 -17.89 -14.60 9.41
CA GLU A 196 -18.66 -15.85 9.18
C GLU A 196 -18.14 -16.67 7.98
N THR A 197 -17.34 -16.07 7.10
CA THR A 197 -16.95 -16.63 5.80
C THR A 197 -15.45 -16.70 5.58
N THR A 198 -14.63 -15.93 6.31
CA THR A 198 -13.20 -15.78 6.06
C THR A 198 -12.45 -15.41 7.34
N THR A 199 -11.37 -16.12 7.61
CA THR A 199 -10.36 -15.71 8.58
C THR A 199 -9.25 -14.97 7.84
N VAL A 200 -9.03 -13.70 8.18
CA VAL A 200 -7.90 -12.91 7.70
C VAL A 200 -6.92 -12.72 8.84
N ASP A 201 -5.73 -13.28 8.66
CA ASP A 201 -4.60 -13.00 9.53
C ASP A 201 -4.07 -11.58 9.26
N CYS A 202 -4.17 -10.70 10.25
CA CYS A 202 -3.65 -9.34 10.16
C CYS A 202 -2.19 -9.23 10.60
N THR A 203 -1.61 -10.30 11.14
CA THR A 203 -0.30 -10.28 11.79
C THR A 203 0.76 -9.72 10.85
N THR A 204 0.84 -10.22 9.62
CA THR A 204 1.84 -9.77 8.63
C THR A 204 1.75 -8.27 8.35
N VAL A 205 0.54 -7.74 8.13
CA VAL A 205 0.34 -6.32 7.78
C VAL A 205 0.57 -5.39 8.98
N LEU A 206 0.14 -5.79 10.17
CA LEU A 206 0.37 -5.00 11.37
C LEU A 206 1.86 -5.00 11.76
N LYS A 207 2.51 -6.15 11.66
CA LYS A 207 3.93 -6.30 11.93
C LYS A 207 4.78 -5.57 10.90
N SER A 208 4.40 -5.58 9.61
CA SER A 208 5.09 -4.78 8.60
C SER A 208 5.04 -3.30 8.95
N ILE A 209 3.89 -2.75 9.37
CA ILE A 209 3.79 -1.34 9.81
C ILE A 209 4.77 -1.01 10.94
N LEU A 210 4.95 -1.93 11.91
CA LEU A 210 5.90 -1.74 13.00
C LEU A 210 7.35 -1.82 12.50
N VAL A 211 7.70 -2.82 11.67
CA VAL A 211 9.03 -2.90 11.03
C VAL A 211 9.36 -1.59 10.30
N GLN A 212 8.42 -1.10 9.48
CA GLN A 212 8.57 0.15 8.73
C GLN A 212 8.78 1.36 9.65
N ARG A 213 8.07 1.41 10.78
CA ARG A 213 8.19 2.50 11.75
C ARG A 213 9.53 2.46 12.46
N PHE A 214 9.90 1.31 13.02
CA PHE A 214 11.15 1.15 13.76
C PHE A 214 12.35 1.27 12.83
N ALA A 215 12.27 0.86 11.57
CA ALA A 215 13.39 1.00 10.64
C ALA A 215 13.89 2.46 10.54
N ALA A 216 12.99 3.43 10.67
CA ALA A 216 13.34 4.85 10.65
C ALA A 216 13.98 5.37 11.96
N GLU A 217 13.73 4.74 13.11
CA GLU A 217 14.10 5.28 14.44
C GLU A 217 14.99 4.35 15.28
N ASP A 218 14.77 3.05 15.19
CA ASP A 218 15.51 1.98 15.87
C ASP A 218 15.61 0.76 14.92
N PRO A 219 16.65 0.71 14.08
CA PRO A 219 16.82 -0.36 13.11
C PRO A 219 17.00 -1.73 13.78
N THR A 220 17.50 -1.80 15.02
CA THR A 220 17.67 -3.06 15.75
C THR A 220 16.31 -3.68 16.06
N THR A 221 15.38 -2.91 16.63
CA THR A 221 14.01 -3.41 16.86
C THR A 221 13.31 -3.79 15.55
N ALA A 222 13.51 -3.03 14.47
CA ALA A 222 12.94 -3.34 13.16
C ALA A 222 13.43 -4.69 12.62
N ILE A 223 14.74 -4.93 12.76
CA ILE A 223 15.43 -6.16 12.38
C ILE A 223 14.89 -7.35 13.17
N GLU A 224 14.75 -7.25 14.49
CA GLU A 224 14.20 -8.32 15.35
C GLU A 224 12.75 -8.67 14.96
N LEU A 225 11.93 -7.64 14.69
CA LEU A 225 10.57 -7.81 14.22
C LEU A 225 10.54 -8.51 12.86
N TRP A 226 11.33 -8.06 11.89
CA TRP A 226 11.37 -8.66 10.56
C TRP A 226 11.87 -10.12 10.59
N SER A 227 12.90 -10.40 11.39
CA SER A 227 13.48 -11.76 11.55
C SER A 227 12.48 -12.78 12.09
N SER A 228 11.55 -12.32 12.92
CA SER A 228 10.52 -13.19 13.51
C SER A 228 9.28 -13.37 12.61
N MET A 229 9.32 -12.89 11.36
CA MET A 229 8.30 -13.14 10.33
C MET A 229 8.64 -14.41 9.52
N SER A 230 7.65 -15.00 8.85
CA SER A 230 7.93 -16.07 7.87
C SER A 230 8.66 -15.51 6.65
N GLN A 231 9.39 -16.34 5.88
CA GLN A 231 10.08 -15.87 4.66
C GLN A 231 9.13 -15.21 3.64
N ALA A 232 7.90 -15.75 3.50
CA ALA A 232 6.89 -15.17 2.61
C ALA A 232 6.42 -13.79 3.09
N ASP A 233 6.29 -13.61 4.40
CA ASP A 233 5.91 -12.34 5.02
C ASP A 233 7.06 -11.32 4.97
N GLN A 234 8.30 -11.77 5.17
CA GLN A 234 9.51 -10.96 5.01
C GLN A 234 9.61 -10.37 3.60
N ALA A 235 9.42 -11.21 2.58
CA ALA A 235 9.39 -10.78 1.18
C ALA A 235 8.22 -9.82 0.91
N THR A 236 7.05 -10.06 1.51
CA THR A 236 5.90 -9.15 1.39
C THR A 236 6.18 -7.79 2.04
N CYS A 237 6.83 -7.78 3.21
CA CYS A 237 7.22 -6.55 3.91
C CYS A 237 8.18 -5.71 3.07
N LEU A 238 9.10 -6.33 2.30
CA LEU A 238 10.05 -5.62 1.43
C LEU A 238 9.41 -5.01 0.17
N LYS A 239 8.21 -5.44 -0.23
CA LYS A 239 7.50 -4.87 -1.40
C LYS A 239 6.93 -3.48 -1.13
N ASP A 240 6.70 -3.14 0.14
CA ASP A 240 6.20 -1.84 0.52
C ASP A 240 7.33 -0.78 0.45
N ASP A 241 7.02 0.43 -0.04
CA ASP A 241 7.97 1.54 -0.23
C ASP A 241 8.41 2.21 1.10
N TRP A 242 8.81 1.40 2.08
CA TRP A 242 9.18 1.90 3.41
C TRP A 242 10.66 2.15 3.58
N PHE A 243 11.51 1.39 2.88
CA PHE A 243 12.97 1.57 2.92
C PHE A 243 13.35 3.00 2.52
N SER A 244 12.52 3.57 1.66
CA SER A 244 12.52 4.95 1.22
C SER A 244 12.41 5.96 2.39
N ARG A 245 11.70 5.63 3.47
CA ARG A 245 11.46 6.56 4.60
C ARG A 245 12.52 6.48 5.69
N VAL A 246 13.58 5.72 5.46
CA VAL A 246 14.64 5.42 6.42
C VAL A 246 15.85 6.32 6.14
N SER A 247 16.56 6.76 7.18
CA SER A 247 17.79 7.54 7.01
C SER A 247 18.87 6.72 6.29
N PRO A 248 19.83 7.35 5.56
CA PRO A 248 20.88 6.61 4.87
C PRO A 248 21.65 5.63 5.78
N ASP A 249 21.99 6.06 7.00
CA ASP A 249 22.71 5.22 7.97
C ASP A 249 21.91 3.98 8.37
N HIS A 250 20.61 4.14 8.60
CA HIS A 250 19.73 3.02 8.93
C HIS A 250 19.47 2.12 7.71
N GLN A 251 19.43 2.66 6.49
CA GLN A 251 19.34 1.87 5.26
C GLN A 251 20.55 0.93 5.13
N VAL A 252 21.76 1.42 5.42
CA VAL A 252 22.98 0.59 5.41
C VAL A 252 22.94 -0.48 6.50
N ALA A 253 22.51 -0.12 7.72
CA ALA A 253 22.36 -1.08 8.81
C ALA A 253 21.40 -2.22 8.46
N ILE A 254 20.25 -1.89 7.87
CA ILE A 254 19.24 -2.87 7.44
C ILE A 254 19.77 -3.73 6.30
N ALA A 255 20.45 -3.14 5.31
CA ALA A 255 21.03 -3.90 4.20
C ALA A 255 22.12 -4.89 4.66
N ASN A 256 23.00 -4.48 5.59
CA ASN A 256 23.97 -5.39 6.20
C ASN A 256 23.29 -6.54 6.94
N PHE A 257 22.22 -6.25 7.68
CA PHE A 257 21.45 -7.29 8.32
C PHE A 257 20.80 -8.26 7.32
N LEU A 258 20.21 -7.75 6.24
CA LEU A 258 19.63 -8.59 5.18
C LEU A 258 20.68 -9.52 4.57
N ARG A 259 21.89 -8.99 4.30
CA ARG A 259 23.05 -9.75 3.82
C ARG A 259 23.42 -10.89 4.78
N GLU A 260 23.45 -10.62 6.09
CA GLU A 260 23.80 -11.63 7.11
C GLU A 260 22.74 -12.75 7.22
N GLN A 261 21.46 -12.43 7.05
CA GLN A 261 20.39 -13.43 7.14
C GLN A 261 20.27 -14.32 5.91
N SER A 262 20.66 -13.80 4.75
CA SER A 262 20.40 -14.47 3.48
C SER A 262 21.55 -15.32 2.97
N ASP A 263 22.56 -15.56 3.80
CA ASP A 263 23.82 -16.19 3.38
C ASP A 263 24.39 -15.48 2.14
N HIS A 264 24.35 -14.14 2.15
CA HIS A 264 24.78 -13.27 1.06
C HIS A 264 23.96 -13.37 -0.25
N ASP A 265 22.68 -13.72 -0.20
CA ASP A 265 21.77 -13.66 -1.36
C ASP A 265 21.76 -12.24 -2.00
N PRO A 266 22.29 -12.08 -3.23
CA PRO A 266 22.35 -10.78 -3.92
C PRO A 266 20.97 -10.18 -4.21
N ASP A 267 19.92 -10.99 -4.36
CA ASP A 267 18.60 -10.53 -4.80
C ASP A 267 17.90 -9.67 -3.72
N LEU A 268 18.15 -9.96 -2.45
CA LEU A 268 17.63 -9.17 -1.33
C LEU A 268 18.28 -7.79 -1.26
N LEU A 269 19.60 -7.71 -1.48
CA LEU A 269 20.32 -6.44 -1.57
C LEU A 269 19.92 -5.66 -2.82
N ALA A 270 19.68 -6.36 -3.93
CA ALA A 270 19.17 -5.76 -5.16
C ALA A 270 17.80 -5.09 -4.93
N THR A 271 16.93 -5.71 -4.13
CA THR A 271 15.66 -5.11 -3.71
C THR A 271 15.87 -3.84 -2.89
N ALA A 272 16.84 -3.80 -1.97
CA ALA A 272 17.17 -2.58 -1.22
C ALA A 272 17.68 -1.46 -2.15
N ALA A 273 18.49 -1.81 -3.15
CA ALA A 273 19.00 -0.87 -4.15
C ALA A 273 17.88 -0.22 -4.98
N SER A 274 16.90 -1.02 -5.44
CA SER A 274 15.77 -0.47 -6.21
C SER A 274 14.88 0.43 -5.38
N LEU A 275 14.63 0.09 -4.11
CA LEU A 275 13.88 0.95 -3.20
C LEU A 275 14.57 2.29 -2.95
N ARG A 276 15.91 2.30 -2.83
CA ARG A 276 16.69 3.54 -2.72
C ARG A 276 16.55 4.41 -3.97
N LEU A 277 16.64 3.80 -5.15
CA LEU A 277 16.59 4.53 -6.42
C LEU A 277 15.24 5.22 -6.65
N ARG A 278 14.13 4.65 -6.18
CA ARG A 278 12.79 5.26 -6.34
C ARG A 278 12.66 6.67 -5.75
N GLN A 279 13.57 7.06 -4.86
CA GLN A 279 13.56 8.37 -4.22
C GLN A 279 14.59 9.35 -4.76
N GLY A 280 15.64 8.82 -5.34
CA GLY A 280 16.85 9.55 -5.65
C GLY A 280 17.23 9.42 -7.12
N ASP A 281 18.45 9.81 -7.41
CA ASP A 281 19.07 9.54 -8.70
C ASP A 281 20.13 8.43 -8.58
N LEU A 282 20.85 8.18 -9.67
CA LEU A 282 21.94 7.20 -9.70
C LEU A 282 23.13 7.61 -8.80
N ASN A 283 23.26 8.90 -8.44
CA ASN A 283 24.31 9.38 -7.53
C ASN A 283 23.96 9.03 -6.08
N ASP A 284 22.69 9.18 -5.69
CA ASP A 284 22.21 8.75 -4.37
C ASP A 284 22.43 7.24 -4.15
N LEU A 285 22.19 6.44 -5.20
CA LEU A 285 22.46 5.01 -5.15
C LEU A 285 23.97 4.72 -5.11
N HIS A 286 24.80 5.46 -5.85
CA HIS A 286 26.25 5.31 -5.81
C HIS A 286 26.80 5.52 -4.38
N GLY A 287 26.39 6.60 -3.71
CA GLY A 287 26.80 6.84 -2.32
C GLY A 287 26.34 5.74 -1.36
N PHE A 288 25.14 5.19 -1.56
CA PHE A 288 24.66 4.04 -0.80
C PHE A 288 25.50 2.78 -1.02
N LEU A 289 25.86 2.46 -2.27
CA LEU A 289 26.71 1.33 -2.60
C LEU A 289 28.11 1.47 -2.01
N ASP A 290 28.65 2.67 -1.96
CA ASP A 290 29.98 2.92 -1.37
C ASP A 290 29.97 2.70 0.15
N LEU A 291 28.93 3.15 0.84
CA LEU A 291 28.76 2.93 2.28
C LEU A 291 28.51 1.45 2.62
N LEU A 292 27.70 0.75 1.81
CA LEU A 292 27.37 -0.66 2.01
C LEU A 292 28.54 -1.61 1.70
N ALA A 293 29.48 -1.16 0.85
CA ALA A 293 30.62 -1.93 0.37
C ALA A 293 30.29 -3.38 -0.07
N PRO A 294 29.32 -3.57 -0.99
CA PRO A 294 28.95 -4.91 -1.46
C PRO A 294 30.07 -5.61 -2.21
N SER A 295 30.02 -6.94 -2.19
CA SER A 295 30.87 -7.78 -3.03
C SER A 295 30.65 -7.47 -4.52
N ALA A 296 31.55 -7.91 -5.40
CA ALA A 296 31.41 -7.67 -6.84
C ALA A 296 30.11 -8.26 -7.40
N GLU A 297 29.69 -9.43 -6.90
CA GLU A 297 28.46 -10.10 -7.28
C GLU A 297 27.23 -9.36 -6.76
N GLU A 298 27.20 -9.03 -5.46
CA GLU A 298 26.14 -8.24 -4.84
C GLU A 298 25.96 -6.90 -5.56
N ARG A 299 27.07 -6.19 -5.84
CA ARG A 299 27.04 -4.90 -6.52
C ARG A 299 26.45 -5.02 -7.92
N ALA A 300 26.80 -6.05 -8.67
CA ALA A 300 26.24 -6.26 -10.00
C ALA A 300 24.74 -6.56 -9.97
N ALA A 301 24.26 -7.37 -9.03
CA ALA A 301 22.83 -7.61 -8.83
C ALA A 301 22.08 -6.29 -8.51
N MET A 302 22.62 -5.49 -7.59
CA MET A 302 22.07 -4.18 -7.22
C MET A 302 22.04 -3.20 -8.40
N VAL A 303 23.10 -3.12 -9.19
CA VAL A 303 23.19 -2.27 -10.40
C VAL A 303 22.17 -2.70 -11.45
N SER A 304 22.07 -4.02 -11.71
CA SER A 304 21.11 -4.58 -12.67
C SER A 304 19.66 -4.23 -12.29
N GLU A 305 19.30 -4.44 -11.02
CA GLU A 305 17.95 -4.23 -10.50
C GLU A 305 17.59 -2.73 -10.43
N ALA A 306 18.55 -1.88 -10.06
CA ALA A 306 18.40 -0.43 -10.11
C ALA A 306 18.06 0.06 -11.53
N LEU A 307 18.80 -0.40 -12.54
CA LEU A 307 18.54 -0.03 -13.94
C LEU A 307 17.19 -0.57 -14.41
N ARG A 308 16.84 -1.80 -14.05
CA ARG A 308 15.52 -2.38 -14.34
C ARG A 308 14.39 -1.51 -13.81
N VAL A 309 14.47 -1.09 -12.55
CA VAL A 309 13.44 -0.23 -11.95
C VAL A 309 13.45 1.17 -12.56
N ARG A 310 14.62 1.74 -12.86
CA ARG A 310 14.70 3.03 -13.56
C ARG A 310 14.00 2.99 -14.91
N ILE A 311 14.26 1.94 -15.68
CA ILE A 311 13.66 1.69 -16.99
C ILE A 311 12.12 1.64 -16.87
N GLN A 312 11.60 0.94 -15.86
CA GLN A 312 10.15 0.78 -15.65
C GLN A 312 9.44 2.05 -15.13
N ASP A 313 10.06 2.76 -14.19
CA ASP A 313 9.43 3.91 -13.52
C ASP A 313 9.46 5.18 -14.40
N THR A 314 10.47 5.33 -15.27
CA THR A 314 10.43 6.37 -16.29
C THR A 314 9.53 5.91 -17.44
N HIS A 315 8.23 6.15 -17.32
CA HIS A 315 7.27 6.03 -18.44
C HIS A 315 7.70 6.83 -19.69
N GLU A 316 8.72 7.68 -19.57
CA GLU A 316 9.45 8.27 -20.68
C GLU A 316 10.78 7.54 -20.91
N LEU A 317 10.96 7.11 -22.15
CA LEU A 317 12.12 6.57 -22.87
C LEU A 317 13.46 7.36 -22.73
N ARG A 318 13.83 7.79 -21.53
CA ARG A 318 14.86 8.81 -21.29
C ARG A 318 16.10 8.31 -20.57
N ILE A 319 16.32 7.00 -20.48
CA ILE A 319 17.64 6.53 -20.07
C ILE A 319 18.59 6.81 -21.23
N ASN A 320 19.50 7.75 -20.97
CA ASN A 320 20.62 8.06 -21.81
C ASN A 320 21.58 6.86 -21.77
N LEU A 321 21.55 6.02 -22.81
CA LEU A 321 22.31 4.77 -22.88
C LEU A 321 23.82 4.97 -22.61
N PRO A 322 24.50 5.97 -23.20
CA PRO A 322 25.88 6.30 -22.85
C PRO A 322 26.11 6.55 -21.36
N GLU A 323 25.24 7.34 -20.72
CA GLU A 323 25.33 7.70 -19.30
C GLU A 323 25.09 6.47 -18.40
N ALA A 324 24.08 5.65 -18.72
CA ALA A 324 23.84 4.40 -18.01
C ALA A 324 25.04 3.45 -18.11
N ARG A 325 25.66 3.33 -19.29
CA ARG A 325 26.87 2.52 -19.48
C ARG A 325 28.06 3.05 -18.69
N GLU A 326 28.29 4.37 -18.71
CA GLU A 326 29.35 4.99 -17.92
C GLU A 326 29.16 4.74 -16.42
N TRP A 327 27.91 4.86 -15.94
CA TRP A 327 27.57 4.51 -14.57
C TRP A 327 27.80 3.02 -14.26
N ILE A 328 27.37 2.10 -15.13
CA ILE A 328 27.65 0.66 -15.01
C ILE A 328 29.16 0.39 -14.93
N MET A 329 29.96 1.02 -15.79
CA MET A 329 31.42 0.85 -15.81
C MET A 329 32.08 1.35 -14.53
N THR A 330 31.52 2.40 -13.92
CA THR A 330 31.99 2.93 -12.65
C THR A 330 31.64 2.00 -11.49
N GLN A 331 30.42 1.48 -11.46
CA GLN A 331 29.97 0.63 -10.35
C GLN A 331 30.55 -0.79 -10.43
N SER A 332 30.51 -1.42 -11.60
CA SER A 332 30.83 -2.84 -11.76
C SER A 332 31.69 -3.07 -13.01
N PRO A 333 32.95 -2.59 -13.04
CA PRO A 333 33.79 -2.62 -14.24
C PRO A 333 33.98 -4.04 -14.80
N GLU A 334 34.13 -5.04 -13.94
CA GLU A 334 34.32 -6.45 -14.33
C GLU A 334 33.07 -7.06 -15.00
N GLN A 335 31.89 -6.53 -14.71
CA GLN A 335 30.61 -7.02 -15.23
C GLN A 335 29.96 -6.02 -16.19
N ALA A 336 30.68 -4.97 -16.59
CA ALA A 336 30.09 -3.83 -17.28
C ALA A 336 29.44 -4.21 -18.61
N ALA A 337 30.10 -5.07 -19.41
CA ALA A 337 29.56 -5.55 -20.67
C ALA A 337 28.29 -6.41 -20.47
N ALA A 338 28.32 -7.33 -19.50
CA ALA A 338 27.19 -8.20 -19.21
C ALA A 338 25.96 -7.38 -18.76
N LEU A 339 26.15 -6.46 -17.81
CA LEU A 339 25.11 -5.58 -17.29
C LEU A 339 24.56 -4.65 -18.39
N THR A 340 25.45 -4.05 -19.21
CA THR A 340 25.03 -3.20 -20.33
C THR A 340 24.15 -3.98 -21.31
N GLY A 341 24.53 -5.21 -21.65
CA GLY A 341 23.73 -6.08 -22.52
C GLY A 341 22.37 -6.41 -21.93
N THR A 342 22.31 -6.72 -20.64
CA THR A 342 21.05 -6.96 -19.91
C THR A 342 20.14 -5.72 -19.92
N THR A 343 20.70 -4.53 -19.64
CA THR A 343 19.97 -3.26 -19.69
C THR A 343 19.40 -2.98 -21.08
N LEU A 344 20.18 -3.19 -22.14
CA LEU A 344 19.70 -3.05 -23.53
C LEU A 344 18.54 -4.02 -23.83
N ALA A 345 18.60 -5.25 -23.31
CA ALA A 345 17.55 -6.24 -23.52
C ALA A 345 16.26 -5.86 -22.78
N GLN A 346 16.37 -5.32 -21.55
CA GLN A 346 15.23 -4.82 -20.79
C GLN A 346 14.52 -3.66 -21.51
N MET A 347 15.25 -2.84 -22.27
CA MET A 347 14.68 -1.71 -23.01
C MET A 347 13.88 -2.12 -24.26
N LEU A 348 13.91 -3.40 -24.67
CA LEU A 348 13.16 -3.90 -25.84
C LEU A 348 11.64 -3.82 -25.69
N GLU A 349 11.12 -3.58 -24.48
CA GLU A 349 9.70 -3.27 -24.29
C GLU A 349 9.30 -1.94 -24.99
N TRP A 350 10.26 -1.03 -25.19
CA TRP A 350 10.00 0.30 -25.73
C TRP A 350 10.93 0.73 -26.88
N ARG A 351 11.91 -0.11 -27.25
CA ARG A 351 12.91 0.15 -28.28
C ARG A 351 12.96 -0.97 -29.31
N ASP A 352 13.44 -0.62 -30.49
CA ASP A 352 13.62 -1.59 -31.57
C ASP A 352 14.81 -2.53 -31.30
N PHE A 353 14.64 -3.80 -31.69
CA PHE A 353 15.66 -4.82 -31.50
C PHE A 353 16.96 -4.51 -32.26
N ALA A 354 16.86 -4.06 -33.51
CA ALA A 354 18.03 -3.75 -34.32
C ALA A 354 18.78 -2.55 -33.76
N GLU A 355 18.06 -1.51 -33.29
CA GLU A 355 18.67 -0.34 -32.62
C GLU A 355 19.49 -0.76 -31.39
N MET A 356 18.94 -1.61 -30.51
CA MET A 356 19.65 -2.07 -29.31
C MET A 356 20.82 -3.01 -29.65
N SER A 357 20.68 -3.84 -30.68
CA SER A 357 21.76 -4.71 -31.19
C SER A 357 22.93 -3.90 -31.74
N GLU A 358 22.65 -2.85 -32.51
CA GLU A 358 23.66 -1.92 -33.02
C GLU A 358 24.34 -1.14 -31.89
N ALA A 359 23.60 -0.73 -30.87
CA ALA A 359 24.17 -0.12 -29.67
C ALA A 359 25.13 -1.09 -28.96
N ALA A 360 24.73 -2.34 -28.74
CA ALA A 360 25.59 -3.36 -28.13
C ALA A 360 26.88 -3.59 -28.93
N LEU A 361 26.76 -3.71 -30.26
CA LEU A 361 27.93 -3.88 -31.14
C LEU A 361 28.86 -2.66 -31.11
N ARG A 362 28.31 -1.44 -31.06
CA ARG A 362 29.11 -0.21 -30.94
C ARG A 362 29.90 -0.17 -29.63
N TYR A 363 29.32 -0.66 -28.53
CA TYR A 363 30.02 -0.72 -27.25
C TYR A 363 31.15 -1.76 -27.21
N ASP A 364 31.08 -2.77 -28.06
CA ASP A 364 32.10 -3.83 -28.21
C ASP A 364 32.99 -3.63 -29.45
N ALA A 365 33.04 -2.44 -30.06
CA ALA A 365 33.68 -2.23 -31.37
C ALA A 365 35.16 -2.66 -31.45
N HIS A 366 35.84 -2.77 -30.30
CA HIS A 366 37.24 -3.18 -30.19
C HIS A 366 37.43 -4.54 -29.49
N ASP A 367 36.35 -5.18 -29.04
CA ASP A 367 36.39 -6.47 -28.35
C ASP A 367 35.90 -7.59 -29.29
N PRO A 368 36.79 -8.51 -29.72
CA PRO A 368 36.41 -9.60 -30.63
C PRO A 368 35.44 -10.60 -29.99
N THR A 369 35.34 -10.66 -28.66
CA THR A 369 34.41 -11.56 -27.96
C THR A 369 32.99 -11.00 -27.91
N GLN A 370 32.81 -9.71 -28.20
CA GLN A 370 31.52 -9.02 -28.22
C GLN A 370 30.62 -9.36 -27.01
N PRO A 371 31.11 -9.14 -25.77
CA PRO A 371 30.44 -9.60 -24.56
C PRO A 371 29.12 -8.85 -24.28
N THR A 372 29.02 -7.58 -24.65
CA THR A 372 27.78 -6.79 -24.51
C THR A 372 26.70 -7.33 -25.45
N LEU A 373 27.04 -7.54 -26.73
CA LEU A 373 26.11 -8.12 -27.69
C LEU A 373 25.70 -9.54 -27.29
N THR A 374 26.65 -10.36 -26.82
CA THR A 374 26.36 -11.70 -26.33
C THR A 374 25.36 -11.68 -25.17
N SER A 375 25.59 -10.82 -24.16
CA SER A 375 24.68 -10.69 -23.02
C SER A 375 23.29 -10.20 -23.44
N PHE A 376 23.22 -9.17 -24.31
CA PHE A 376 21.96 -8.68 -24.88
C PHE A 376 21.17 -9.81 -25.56
N LEU A 377 21.80 -10.59 -26.43
CA LEU A 377 21.15 -11.68 -27.15
C LEU A 377 20.74 -12.84 -26.24
N LEU A 378 21.43 -13.05 -25.11
CA LEU A 378 21.06 -14.05 -24.10
C LEU A 378 19.90 -13.62 -23.21
N GLN A 379 19.63 -12.32 -23.09
CA GLN A 379 18.54 -11.77 -22.28
C GLN A 379 17.32 -11.33 -23.11
N ALA A 380 17.49 -11.16 -24.42
CA ALA A 380 16.40 -10.73 -25.28
C ALA A 380 15.21 -11.72 -25.28
N PRO A 381 13.95 -11.23 -25.37
CA PRO A 381 12.76 -12.06 -25.38
C PRO A 381 12.72 -13.06 -26.54
N GLU A 382 12.23 -14.28 -26.29
CA GLU A 382 12.14 -15.34 -27.32
C GLU A 382 11.21 -14.99 -28.48
N THR A 383 10.31 -14.02 -28.31
CA THR A 383 9.45 -13.49 -29.39
C THR A 383 10.28 -12.88 -30.54
N GLN A 384 11.52 -12.50 -30.27
CA GLN A 384 12.50 -11.95 -31.23
C GLN A 384 13.45 -13.05 -31.78
N ARG A 385 13.00 -14.32 -31.80
CA ARG A 385 13.85 -15.48 -32.15
C ARG A 385 14.60 -15.30 -33.48
N THR A 386 13.94 -14.80 -34.51
CA THR A 386 14.53 -14.67 -35.85
C THR A 386 15.67 -13.66 -35.85
N GLU A 387 15.45 -12.54 -35.18
CA GLU A 387 16.38 -11.44 -35.01
C GLU A 387 17.57 -11.88 -34.14
N ILE A 388 17.31 -12.60 -33.04
CA ILE A 388 18.35 -13.15 -32.18
C ILE A 388 19.27 -14.08 -32.97
N LEU A 389 18.72 -15.00 -33.78
CA LEU A 389 19.52 -15.91 -34.60
C LEU A 389 20.30 -15.17 -35.69
N HIS A 390 19.69 -14.16 -36.32
CA HIS A 390 20.35 -13.31 -37.29
C HIS A 390 21.58 -12.63 -36.68
N TRP A 391 21.43 -11.97 -35.54
CA TRP A 391 22.53 -11.28 -34.87
C TRP A 391 23.56 -12.24 -34.26
N ALA A 392 23.15 -13.38 -33.71
CA ALA A 392 24.07 -14.41 -33.20
C ALA A 392 24.99 -14.96 -34.28
N SER A 393 24.51 -15.07 -35.54
CA SER A 393 25.35 -15.51 -36.66
C SER A 393 26.51 -14.56 -36.99
N ARG A 394 26.43 -13.31 -36.51
CA ARG A 394 27.46 -12.26 -36.70
C ARG A 394 28.50 -12.22 -35.58
N LEU A 395 28.29 -12.98 -34.49
CA LEU A 395 29.28 -13.09 -33.41
C LEU A 395 30.51 -13.85 -33.89
N THR A 396 31.69 -13.29 -33.58
CA THR A 396 32.98 -13.92 -33.89
C THR A 396 33.26 -15.11 -32.95
N ASP A 397 32.85 -15.00 -31.68
CA ASP A 397 32.97 -16.08 -30.70
C ASP A 397 31.98 -17.22 -30.99
N ALA A 398 32.52 -18.39 -31.33
CA ALA A 398 31.76 -19.59 -31.62
C ALA A 398 31.03 -20.16 -30.39
N ALA A 399 31.65 -20.12 -29.21
CA ALA A 399 31.07 -20.64 -27.97
C ALA A 399 29.88 -19.78 -27.53
N ALA A 400 30.01 -18.46 -27.61
CA ALA A 400 28.90 -17.53 -27.37
C ALA A 400 27.73 -17.77 -28.32
N ARG A 401 28.01 -17.93 -29.62
CA ARG A 401 27.00 -18.24 -30.64
C ARG A 401 26.27 -19.55 -30.35
N GLU A 402 27.01 -20.63 -30.03
CA GLU A 402 26.43 -21.93 -29.68
C GLU A 402 25.55 -21.83 -28.43
N LYS A 403 25.97 -21.08 -27.40
CA LYS A 403 25.18 -20.85 -26.19
C LYS A 403 23.85 -20.13 -26.50
N ILE A 404 23.87 -19.10 -27.35
CA ILE A 404 22.66 -18.37 -27.77
C ILE A 404 21.73 -19.28 -28.59
N VAL A 405 22.28 -20.04 -29.54
CA VAL A 405 21.49 -20.98 -30.35
C VAL A 405 20.86 -22.05 -29.46
N ALA A 406 21.62 -22.63 -28.53
CA ALA A 406 21.13 -23.64 -27.59
C ALA A 406 19.98 -23.11 -26.72
N ARG A 407 20.09 -21.86 -26.22
CA ARG A 407 19.00 -21.18 -25.48
C ARG A 407 17.72 -21.14 -26.31
N ILE A 408 17.83 -20.73 -27.57
CA ILE A 408 16.68 -20.52 -28.46
C ILE A 408 16.13 -21.85 -29.00
N SER A 409 16.95 -22.87 -29.19
CA SER A 409 16.54 -24.18 -29.73
C SER A 409 15.92 -25.09 -28.68
N THR A 410 16.22 -24.88 -27.39
CA THR A 410 15.57 -25.63 -26.31
C THR A 410 14.11 -25.19 -26.26
N PRO A 411 13.12 -26.07 -26.54
CA PRO A 411 11.73 -25.69 -26.40
C PRO A 411 11.50 -25.33 -24.95
N THR A 412 11.26 -24.04 -24.70
CA THR A 412 10.77 -23.53 -23.43
C THR A 412 9.58 -24.40 -23.11
N ARG A 413 9.72 -25.27 -22.10
CA ARG A 413 8.68 -26.19 -21.68
C ARG A 413 7.58 -25.30 -21.13
N THR A 414 6.71 -24.85 -22.02
CA THR A 414 5.51 -24.06 -21.76
C THR A 414 4.56 -25.05 -21.09
N GLY A 415 4.83 -25.29 -19.81
CA GLY A 415 4.26 -26.34 -19.03
C GLY A 415 4.05 -25.83 -17.63
N ALA A 416 2.78 -25.54 -17.35
CA ALA A 416 2.15 -25.69 -16.05
C ALA A 416 2.81 -24.94 -14.88
N ALA A 417 2.48 -23.65 -14.76
CA ALA A 417 2.36 -23.01 -13.47
C ALA A 417 1.22 -21.98 -13.51
N ASN A 418 0.15 -22.35 -12.79
CA ASN A 418 -0.96 -21.61 -12.16
C ASN A 418 -1.57 -20.37 -12.82
#